data_AF-A0A9Q1GEH2-F1
#
_entry.id   AF-A0A9Q1GEH2-F1
#
_cell.length_a   1.000
_cell.length_b   1.000
_cell.length_c   1.000
_cell.angle_alpha   90.00
_cell.angle_beta   90.00
_cell.angle_gamma   90.00
#
_symmetry.space_group_name_H-M   'P 1'
#
loop_
_entity.id
_entity.type
_entity.pdbx_description
1 polymer ?
#
loop_
_entity_poly.entity_id
_entity_poly.type
_entity_poly.pdbx_seq_one_letter_code
_entity_poly.pdbx_strand_id
1 'polypeptide(L)'
;MRCWTIPRLPHAHRSAVKVIRRMQYFVARRKFQQARKPYDVRDVIEQYSQGHLNMMVRIKELQRRLDHSLGKPGMFLPEKGVDKEYYTIGARLIRLEDKVWTEVPKLVCDCDVIMGTDC
;
A
#
# COMPACT_ATOMS: atom_id res chain seq x y z
N MET A 1 22.70 15.04 33.55
CA MET A 1 22.17 16.26 32.88
C MET A 1 23.23 16.81 31.95
N ARG A 2 23.17 16.53 30.64
CA ARG A 2 24.22 16.95 29.70
C ARG A 2 24.16 18.46 29.47
N CYS A 3 25.22 19.14 29.90
CA CYS A 3 25.46 20.56 29.70
C CYS A 3 25.56 20.83 28.18
N TRP A 4 24.51 21.38 27.59
CA TRP A 4 24.52 21.91 26.22
C TRP A 4 25.12 23.32 26.24
N THR A 5 26.35 23.49 26.70
CA THR A 5 27.12 24.70 26.40
C THR A 5 27.82 24.48 25.07
N ILE A 6 27.10 24.73 23.97
CA ILE A 6 27.75 24.85 22.67
C ILE A 6 28.52 26.19 22.71
N PRO A 7 29.87 26.20 22.75
CA PRO A 7 30.61 27.40 23.12
C PRO A 7 30.63 28.49 22.03
N ARG A 8 30.13 28.18 20.82
CA ARG A 8 30.39 29.01 19.61
C ARG A 8 29.15 29.39 18.77
N LEU A 9 27.93 29.33 19.29
CA LEU A 9 26.78 29.86 18.53
C LEU A 9 26.59 31.38 18.76
N PRO A 10 26.34 32.19 17.70
CA PRO A 10 26.02 33.61 17.84
C PRO A 10 24.80 33.85 18.75
N HIS A 11 24.74 35.01 19.40
CA HIS A 11 23.72 35.33 20.42
C HIS A 11 22.28 35.14 19.91
N ALA A 12 22.02 35.48 18.64
CA ALA A 12 20.73 35.26 17.99
C ALA A 12 20.30 33.79 17.97
N HIS A 13 21.20 32.87 17.63
CA HIS A 13 20.87 31.44 17.58
C HIS A 13 20.64 30.86 18.97
N ARG A 14 21.37 31.32 19.99
CA ARG A 14 21.12 30.89 21.38
C ARG A 14 19.73 31.32 21.86
N SER A 15 19.28 32.51 21.48
CA SER A 15 17.93 33.00 21.76
C SER A 15 16.87 32.19 21.01
N ALA A 16 17.10 31.90 19.72
CA ALA A 16 16.19 31.05 18.93
C ALA A 16 16.02 29.65 19.54
N VAL A 17 17.13 29.01 19.96
CA VAL A 17 17.08 27.69 20.62
C VAL A 17 16.29 27.74 21.94
N LYS A 18 16.43 28.81 22.73
CA LYS A 18 15.64 28.99 23.97
C LYS A 18 14.15 29.10 23.67
N VAL A 19 13.77 29.82 22.61
CA VAL A 19 12.37 29.97 22.19
C VAL A 19 11.80 28.62 21.73
N ILE A 20 12.52 27.89 20.88
CA ILE A 20 12.09 26.56 20.40
C ILE A 20 11.91 25.59 21.58
N ARG A 21 12.84 25.57 22.54
CA ARG A 21 12.74 24.73 23.73
C ARG A 21 11.55 25.12 24.62
N ARG A 22 11.26 26.41 24.78
CA ARG A 22 10.05 26.88 25.49
C ARG A 22 8.78 26.45 24.78
N MET A 23 8.71 26.57 23.46
CA MET A 23 7.56 26.12 22.67
C MET A 23 7.34 24.61 22.81
N GLN A 24 8.41 23.81 22.67
CA GLN A 24 8.36 22.36 22.89
C GLN A 24 7.92 21.99 24.31
N TYR A 25 8.41 22.72 25.32
CA TYR A 25 7.96 22.56 26.71
C TYR A 25 6.47 22.85 26.88
N PHE A 26 5.93 23.91 26.26
CA PHE A 26 4.50 24.19 26.32
C PHE A 26 3.65 23.12 25.63
N VAL A 27 4.11 22.59 24.50
CA VAL A 27 3.44 21.46 23.82
C VAL A 27 3.47 20.21 24.70
N ALA A 28 4.62 19.87 25.27
CA ALA A 28 4.75 18.74 26.21
C ALA A 28 3.84 18.95 27.42
N ARG A 29 3.85 20.14 28.03
CA ARG A 29 2.99 20.47 29.18
C ARG A 29 1.50 20.32 28.86
N ARG A 30 1.05 20.77 27.69
CA ARG A 30 -0.34 20.58 27.25
C ARG A 30 -0.67 19.09 27.05
N LYS A 31 0.21 18.33 26.41
CA LYS A 31 0.04 16.87 26.23
C LYS A 31 0.02 16.11 27.56
N PHE A 32 0.88 16.47 28.51
CA PHE A 32 0.87 15.90 29.86
C PHE A 32 -0.42 16.25 30.63
N GLN A 33 -0.92 17.47 30.48
CA GLN A 33 -2.18 17.86 31.10
C GLN A 33 -3.39 17.15 30.48
N GLN A 34 -3.38 16.93 29.17
CA GLN A 34 -4.40 16.13 28.47
C GLN A 34 -4.35 14.66 28.90
N ALA A 35 -3.17 14.06 28.96
CA ALA A 35 -2.99 12.66 29.38
C ALA A 35 -3.30 12.41 30.87
N ARG A 36 -3.32 13.46 31.71
CA ARG A 36 -3.72 13.35 33.13
C ARG A 36 -5.22 13.42 33.34
N LYS A 37 -5.99 13.91 32.37
CA LYS A 37 -7.45 13.91 32.45
C LYS A 37 -7.94 12.50 32.11
N PRO A 38 -8.97 11.96 32.80
CA PRO A 38 -9.59 10.71 32.38
C PRO A 38 -10.11 10.86 30.94
N TYR A 39 -9.95 9.82 30.13
CA TYR A 39 -10.37 9.80 28.73
C TYR A 39 -11.83 10.25 28.60
N ASP A 40 -12.06 11.29 27.81
CA ASP A 40 -13.41 11.76 27.49
C ASP A 40 -14.00 10.85 26.39
N VAL A 41 -15.32 10.70 26.34
CA VAL A 41 -16.03 10.00 25.24
C VAL A 41 -15.61 10.57 23.88
N ARG A 42 -15.25 11.86 23.85
CA ARG A 42 -14.68 12.54 22.69
C ARG A 42 -13.35 11.95 22.22
N ASP A 43 -12.45 11.59 23.14
CA ASP A 43 -11.15 10.98 22.80
C ASP A 43 -11.34 9.59 22.19
N VAL A 44 -12.32 8.83 22.71
CA VAL A 44 -12.69 7.50 22.20
C VAL A 44 -13.27 7.59 20.77
N ILE A 45 -14.17 8.54 20.54
CA ILE A 45 -14.75 8.77 19.21
C ILE A 45 -13.67 9.22 18.22
N GLU A 46 -12.80 10.14 18.64
CA GLU A 46 -11.75 10.67 17.79
C GLU A 46 -10.73 9.58 17.41
N GLN A 47 -10.30 8.75 18.36
CA GLN A 47 -9.41 7.62 18.12
C GLN A 47 -10.00 6.60 17.13
N TYR A 48 -11.29 6.27 17.28
CA TYR A 48 -11.98 5.37 16.37
C TYR A 48 -12.07 5.97 14.96
N SER A 49 -12.41 7.25 14.83
CA SER A 49 -12.53 7.93 13.53
C SER A 49 -11.19 7.97 12.76
N GLN A 50 -10.08 8.21 13.46
CA GLN A 50 -8.73 8.19 12.88
C GLN A 50 -8.31 6.77 12.50
N GLY A 51 -8.59 5.77 13.34
CA GLY A 51 -8.32 4.36 13.06
C GLY A 51 -9.06 3.87 11.82
N HIS A 52 -10.35 4.21 11.70
CA HIS A 52 -11.18 3.86 10.55
C HIS A 52 -10.65 4.47 9.24
N LEU A 53 -10.32 5.77 9.25
CA LEU A 53 -9.74 6.45 8.08
C LEU A 53 -8.41 5.82 7.66
N ASN A 54 -7.52 5.54 8.61
CA ASN A 54 -6.22 4.89 8.32
C ASN A 54 -6.41 3.49 7.71
N MET A 55 -7.34 2.70 8.23
CA MET A 55 -7.67 1.40 7.64
C MET A 55 -8.23 1.55 6.22
N MET A 56 -9.12 2.50 5.97
CA MET A 56 -9.70 2.73 4.64
C MET A 56 -8.65 3.15 3.61
N VAL A 57 -7.70 4.03 3.97
CA VAL A 57 -6.61 4.44 3.06
C VAL A 57 -5.69 3.26 2.74
N ARG A 58 -5.35 2.43 3.73
CA ARG A 58 -4.55 1.22 3.52
C ARG A 58 -5.27 0.22 2.61
N ILE A 59 -6.58 0.03 2.78
CA ILE A 59 -7.40 -0.82 1.91
C ILE A 59 -7.39 -0.28 0.47
N LYS A 60 -7.60 1.03 0.27
CA LYS A 60 -7.56 1.64 -1.07
C LYS A 60 -6.19 1.53 -1.75
N GLU A 61 -5.10 1.67 -1.01
CA GLU A 61 -3.76 1.50 -1.56
C GLU A 61 -3.47 0.04 -1.95
N LEU A 62 -3.91 -0.92 -1.13
CA LEU A 62 -3.84 -2.35 -1.49
C LEU A 62 -4.69 -2.66 -2.71
N GLN A 63 -5.91 -2.15 -2.78
CA GLN A 63 -6.79 -2.27 -3.95
C GLN A 63 -6.11 -1.71 -5.21
N ARG A 64 -5.53 -0.51 -5.12
CA ARG A 64 -4.82 0.13 -6.24
C ARG A 64 -3.62 -0.68 -6.73
N ARG A 65 -2.85 -1.28 -5.82
CA ARG A 65 -1.72 -2.16 -6.18
C ARG A 65 -2.21 -3.44 -6.84
N LEU A 66 -3.28 -4.03 -6.31
CA LEU A 66 -3.91 -5.22 -6.87
C LEU A 66 -4.47 -4.96 -8.27
N ASP A 67 -5.21 -3.87 -8.46
CA ASP A 67 -5.80 -3.46 -9.74
C ASP A 67 -4.72 -3.26 -10.81
N HIS A 68 -3.55 -2.77 -10.41
CA HIS A 68 -2.41 -2.60 -11.32
C HIS A 68 -1.74 -3.92 -11.70
N SER A 69 -1.59 -4.86 -10.76
CA SER A 69 -0.88 -6.13 -10.99
C SER A 69 -1.76 -7.24 -11.60
N LEU A 70 -3.01 -7.35 -11.15
CA LEU A 70 -3.92 -8.43 -11.53
C LEU A 70 -5.04 -7.98 -12.47
N GLY A 71 -5.36 -6.68 -12.49
CA GLY A 71 -6.56 -6.15 -13.15
C GLY A 71 -7.75 -6.11 -12.19
N LYS A 72 -8.78 -5.33 -12.53
CA LYS A 72 -9.96 -5.11 -11.67
C LYS A 72 -10.62 -6.44 -11.29
N PRO A 73 -11.12 -6.63 -10.05
CA PRO A 73 -11.97 -7.77 -9.69
C PRO A 73 -13.29 -7.64 -10.48
N GLY A 74 -13.35 -8.33 -11.61
CA GLY A 74 -14.36 -8.13 -12.66
C GLY A 74 -13.80 -8.37 -14.07
N MET A 75 -12.48 -8.27 -14.26
CA MET A 75 -11.79 -8.64 -15.51
C MET A 75 -11.81 -10.14 -15.81
N PHE A 76 -12.24 -10.97 -14.85
CA PHE A 76 -12.42 -12.42 -15.04
C PHE A 76 -13.84 -12.78 -15.53
N LEU A 77 -14.73 -11.78 -15.65
CA LEU A 77 -16.01 -11.94 -16.35
C LEU A 77 -15.80 -11.57 -17.82
N PRO A 78 -16.28 -12.39 -18.78
CA PRO A 78 -16.15 -12.12 -20.20
C PRO A 78 -17.22 -11.10 -20.61
N GLU A 79 -17.11 -9.86 -20.14
CA GLU A 79 -17.95 -8.75 -20.61
C GLU A 79 -17.16 -7.93 -21.64
N LYS A 80 -17.69 -7.95 -22.86
CA LYS A 80 -17.19 -7.26 -24.04
C LYS A 80 -17.00 -5.77 -23.75
N GLY A 81 -15.76 -5.29 -23.77
CA GLY A 81 -15.55 -3.85 -23.77
C GLY A 81 -14.12 -3.40 -23.51
N VAL A 82 -13.52 -2.89 -24.58
CA VAL A 82 -12.35 -1.99 -24.63
C VAL A 82 -11.01 -2.70 -24.65
N ASP A 83 -10.40 -2.65 -25.84
CA ASP A 83 -9.02 -2.98 -26.19
C ASP A 83 -8.01 -2.08 -25.45
N LYS A 84 -8.01 -2.16 -24.13
CA LYS A 84 -6.88 -1.69 -23.34
C LYS A 84 -6.04 -2.92 -23.12
N GLU A 85 -4.93 -3.02 -23.84
CA GLU A 85 -3.95 -4.08 -23.66
C GLU A 85 -3.45 -4.02 -22.21
N TYR A 86 -4.12 -4.74 -21.31
CA TYR A 86 -3.74 -4.82 -19.91
C TYR A 86 -2.49 -5.70 -19.86
N TYR A 87 -1.34 -5.12 -19.52
CA TYR A 87 -0.10 -5.85 -19.20
C TYR A 87 -0.18 -6.56 -17.83
N THR A 88 -1.38 -6.90 -17.36
CA THR A 88 -1.59 -7.55 -16.07
C THR A 88 -1.20 -9.01 -16.14
N ILE A 89 -0.91 -9.61 -14.98
CA ILE A 89 -0.55 -11.03 -14.88
C ILE A 89 -1.69 -11.91 -15.41
N GLY A 90 -2.96 -11.54 -15.15
CA GLY A 90 -4.13 -12.28 -15.64
C GLY A 90 -4.23 -12.31 -17.17
N ALA A 91 -4.07 -11.18 -17.84
CA ALA A 91 -4.09 -11.12 -19.32
C ALA A 91 -2.89 -11.86 -19.96
N ARG A 92 -1.76 -11.98 -19.25
CA ARG A 92 -0.64 -12.82 -19.68
C ARG A 92 -0.93 -14.31 -19.49
N LEU A 93 -1.61 -14.69 -18.41
CA LEU A 93 -1.96 -16.07 -18.10
C LEU A 93 -2.98 -16.63 -19.12
N ILE A 94 -4.04 -15.88 -19.43
CA ILE A 94 -5.04 -16.30 -20.45
C ILE A 94 -4.36 -16.54 -21.81
N ARG A 95 -3.47 -15.62 -22.23
CA ARG A 95 -2.69 -15.78 -23.47
C ARG A 95 -1.76 -17.00 -23.45
N LEU A 96 -1.28 -17.41 -22.28
CA LEU A 96 -0.47 -18.62 -22.13
C LEU A 96 -1.35 -19.87 -22.17
N GLU A 97 -2.51 -19.86 -21.51
CA GLU A 97 -3.48 -20.96 -21.53
C GLU A 97 -3.96 -21.26 -22.96
N ASP A 98 -4.33 -20.24 -23.73
CA ASP A 98 -4.76 -20.40 -25.13
C ASP A 98 -3.67 -21.04 -26.01
N LYS A 99 -2.42 -20.65 -25.81
CA LYS A 99 -1.27 -21.25 -26.51
C LYS A 99 -1.08 -22.70 -26.12
N VAL A 100 -1.15 -23.02 -24.83
CA VAL A 100 -1.03 -24.40 -24.33
C VAL A 100 -2.14 -25.29 -24.91
N TRP A 101 -3.39 -24.84 -24.90
CA TRP A 101 -4.51 -25.57 -25.50
C TRP A 101 -4.35 -25.80 -27.00
N THR A 102 -3.60 -24.94 -27.69
CA THR A 102 -3.38 -25.06 -29.14
C THR A 102 -2.15 -25.91 -29.48
N GLU A 103 -1.08 -25.82 -28.68
CA GLU A 103 0.20 -26.45 -28.96
C GLU A 103 0.29 -27.88 -28.39
N VAL A 104 -0.33 -28.16 -27.24
CA VAL A 104 -0.29 -29.49 -26.62
C VAL A 104 -0.96 -30.56 -27.50
N PRO A 105 -2.17 -30.37 -28.07
CA PRO A 105 -2.77 -31.38 -28.93
C PRO A 105 -1.96 -31.66 -30.20
N LYS A 106 -1.31 -30.63 -30.77
CA LYS A 106 -0.44 -30.79 -31.94
C LYS A 106 0.76 -31.66 -31.63
N LEU A 107 1.42 -31.41 -30.49
CA LEU A 107 2.54 -32.22 -30.02
C LEU A 107 2.12 -33.65 -29.70
N VAL A 108 0.91 -33.86 -29.18
CA VAL A 108 0.35 -35.19 -28.94
C VAL A 108 0.13 -35.92 -30.27
N CYS A 109 -0.53 -35.30 -31.24
CA CYS A 109 -0.72 -35.88 -32.58
C CYS A 109 0.62 -36.17 -33.27
N ASP A 110 1.60 -35.28 -33.19
CA ASP A 110 2.93 -35.49 -33.78
C ASP A 110 3.63 -36.70 -33.11
N CYS A 111 3.53 -36.84 -31.79
CA CYS A 111 4.07 -38.00 -31.06
C CYS A 111 3.35 -39.30 -31.43
N ASP A 112 2.02 -39.31 -31.56
CA ASP A 112 1.25 -40.49 -31.95
C ASP A 112 1.60 -40.95 -33.37
N VAL A 113 1.79 -39.99 -34.29
CA VAL A 113 2.27 -40.25 -35.66
C VAL A 113 3.70 -40.84 -35.66
N ILE A 114 4.59 -40.39 -34.77
CA ILE A 114 5.96 -40.92 -34.64
C ILE A 114 5.97 -42.33 -34.03
N MET A 115 5.09 -42.59 -33.05
CA MET A 115 5.01 -43.85 -32.32
C MET A 115 4.21 -44.94 -33.06
N GLY A 116 3.55 -44.59 -34.17
CA GLY A 116 2.76 -45.55 -34.96
C GLY A 116 1.55 -46.10 -34.21
N THR A 117 1.08 -45.38 -33.20
CA THR A 117 -0.17 -45.67 -32.48
C THR A 117 -1.28 -44.84 -33.14
N ASP A 118 -2.33 -45.51 -33.61
CA ASP A 118 -3.33 -44.99 -34.54
C ASP A 118 -3.93 -43.61 -34.18
N CYS A 119 -4.20 -42.80 -35.22
CA CYS A 119 -5.15 -41.69 -35.20
C CYS A 119 -6.60 -42.21 -35.17
#